data_AF-A0A9P6J466-F1
#
_entry.id   AF-A0A9P6J466-F1
#
_cell.length_a   1.000
_cell.length_b   1.000
_cell.length_c   1.000
_cell.angle_alpha   90.00
_cell.angle_beta   90.00
_cell.angle_gamma   90.00
#
_symmetry.space_group_name_H-M   'P 1'
#
loop_
_entity.id
_entity.type
_entity.pdbx_description
1 polymer ?
#
loop_
_entity_poly.entity_id
_entity_poly.type
_entity_poly.pdbx_seq_one_letter_code
_entity_poly.pdbx_strand_id
1 'polypeptide(L)'
;FRIEERDKFINTKLSQWIATHEKILKENGSTGFYIGDKVTLAEIKTAVAIDQLLNELYVFKGFEGIKKLITPELTPNLWKVRENVLQKKSYKDWTESAVFQELKDGTTELFDIEYSQQ
;
A
#
# COMPACT_ATOMS: atom_id res chain seq x y z
N PHE A 1 18.47 0.74 1.05
CA PHE A 1 18.38 -0.27 -0.04
C PHE A 1 19.32 0.11 -1.17
N ARG A 2 20.05 -0.83 -1.78
CA ARG A 2 20.81 -0.52 -3.01
C ARG A 2 19.82 -0.23 -4.15
N ILE A 3 20.12 0.79 -4.97
CA ILE A 3 19.25 1.23 -6.09
C ILE A 3 18.84 0.04 -6.98
N GLU A 4 19.77 -0.86 -7.27
CA GLU A 4 19.53 -2.04 -8.11
C GLU A 4 18.49 -3.01 -7.52
N GLU A 5 18.53 -3.24 -6.20
CA GLU A 5 17.58 -4.14 -5.53
C GLU A 5 16.18 -3.55 -5.48
N ARG A 6 16.10 -2.23 -5.24
CA ARG A 6 14.86 -1.46 -5.29
C ARG A 6 14.24 -1.55 -6.68
N ASP A 7 15.02 -1.28 -7.72
CA ASP A 7 14.53 -1.28 -9.11
C ASP A 7 14.15 -2.71 -9.55
N LYS A 8 14.91 -3.73 -9.14
CA LYS A 8 14.55 -5.13 -9.36
C LYS A 8 13.24 -5.48 -8.65
N PHE A 9 13.04 -5.07 -7.41
CA PHE A 9 11.78 -5.29 -6.69
C PHE A 9 10.60 -4.65 -7.42
N ILE A 10 10.74 -3.39 -7.83
CA ILE A 10 9.69 -2.64 -8.53
C ILE A 10 9.34 -3.33 -9.85
N ASN A 11 10.34 -3.54 -10.71
CA ASN A 11 10.13 -4.04 -12.07
C ASN A 11 9.71 -5.51 -12.13
N THR A 12 9.85 -6.26 -11.03
CA THR A 12 9.46 -7.67 -11.00
C THR A 12 8.32 -7.93 -10.02
N LYS A 13 8.61 -7.84 -8.71
CA LYS A 13 7.69 -8.25 -7.65
C LYS A 13 6.50 -7.31 -7.54
N LEU A 14 6.72 -6.00 -7.52
CA LEU A 14 5.63 -5.03 -7.40
C LEU A 14 4.76 -5.02 -8.66
N SER A 15 5.36 -4.96 -9.85
CA SER A 15 4.61 -5.04 -11.11
C SER A 15 3.77 -6.31 -11.21
N GLN A 16 4.33 -7.47 -10.83
CA GLN A 16 3.59 -8.73 -10.81
C GLN A 16 2.45 -8.70 -9.79
N TRP A 17 2.71 -8.18 -8.59
CA TRP A 17 1.69 -8.05 -7.55
C TRP A 17 0.53 -7.18 -8.02
N ILE A 18 0.80 -6.00 -8.59
CA ILE A 18 -0.22 -5.10 -9.15
C ILE A 18 -1.05 -5.84 -10.21
N ALA A 19 -0.39 -6.44 -11.20
CA ALA A 19 -1.07 -7.13 -12.29
C ALA A 19 -1.94 -8.30 -11.82
N THR A 20 -1.45 -9.10 -10.86
CA THR A 20 -2.19 -10.22 -10.30
C THR A 20 -3.43 -9.75 -9.54
N HIS A 21 -3.29 -8.75 -8.66
CA HIS A 21 -4.39 -8.29 -7.85
C HIS A 21 -5.46 -7.54 -8.68
N GLU A 22 -5.05 -6.70 -9.63
CA GLU A 22 -5.96 -6.07 -10.59
C GLU A 22 -6.75 -7.11 -11.39
N LYS A 23 -6.08 -8.17 -11.86
CA LYS A 23 -6.75 -9.26 -12.58
C LYS A 23 -7.80 -9.96 -11.72
N ILE A 24 -7.45 -10.35 -10.49
CA ILE A 24 -8.37 -11.03 -9.57
C ILE A 24 -9.60 -10.16 -9.28
N LEU A 25 -9.38 -8.87 -8.97
CA LEU A 25 -10.47 -7.96 -8.66
C LEU A 25 -11.36 -7.69 -9.87
N LYS A 26 -10.78 -7.64 -11.07
CA LYS A 26 -11.54 -7.54 -12.33
C LYS A 26 -12.40 -8.79 -12.57
N GLU A 27 -11.84 -9.98 -12.36
CA GLU A 27 -12.57 -11.25 -12.48
C GLU A 27 -13.73 -11.34 -11.47
N ASN A 28 -13.61 -10.65 -10.32
CA ASN A 28 -14.67 -10.51 -9.32
C ASN A 28 -15.62 -9.33 -9.56
N GLY A 29 -15.65 -8.79 -10.78
CA GLY A 29 -16.61 -7.75 -11.18
C GLY A 29 -16.25 -6.34 -10.71
N SER A 30 -14.99 -6.08 -10.35
CA SER A 30 -14.48 -4.73 -10.05
C SER A 30 -15.24 -4.05 -8.90
N THR A 31 -15.67 -4.83 -7.92
CA THR A 31 -16.43 -4.35 -6.74
C THR A 31 -15.52 -3.68 -5.70
N GLY A 32 -14.21 -3.94 -5.74
CA GLY A 32 -13.27 -3.54 -4.70
C GLY A 32 -13.27 -4.48 -3.50
N PHE A 33 -13.74 -5.72 -3.68
CA PHE A 33 -13.65 -6.81 -2.71
C PHE A 33 -13.05 -8.04 -3.39
N TYR A 34 -12.12 -8.71 -2.70
CA TYR A 34 -11.57 -9.99 -3.13
C TYR A 34 -12.60 -11.11 -3.00
N ILE A 35 -13.46 -11.07 -1.99
CA ILE A 35 -14.47 -12.09 -1.74
C ILE A 35 -15.75 -11.44 -1.22
N GLY A 36 -16.87 -11.69 -1.91
CA GLY A 36 -18.18 -11.16 -1.52
C GLY A 36 -18.27 -9.64 -1.63
N ASP A 37 -18.86 -9.01 -0.62
CA ASP A 37 -19.23 -7.59 -0.59
C ASP A 37 -18.80 -6.87 0.70
N LYS A 38 -17.87 -7.47 1.46
CA LYS A 38 -17.44 -6.96 2.77
C LYS A 38 -15.93 -6.80 2.82
N VAL A 39 -15.49 -5.82 3.60
CA VAL A 39 -14.09 -5.67 3.97
C VAL A 39 -13.70 -6.84 4.87
N THR A 40 -12.71 -7.60 4.44
CA THR A 40 -12.06 -8.68 5.17
C THR A 40 -10.60 -8.30 5.45
N LEU A 41 -9.86 -9.23 6.05
CA LEU A 41 -8.42 -9.07 6.25
C LEU A 41 -7.66 -8.89 4.92
N ALA A 42 -8.16 -9.44 3.81
CA ALA A 42 -7.52 -9.30 2.50
C ALA A 42 -7.52 -7.83 2.04
N GLU A 43 -8.68 -7.17 2.07
CA GLU A 43 -8.80 -5.75 1.72
C GLU A 43 -7.94 -4.89 2.64
N ILE A 44 -7.97 -5.14 3.97
CA ILE A 44 -7.17 -4.38 4.93
C ILE A 44 -5.67 -4.50 4.62
N LYS A 45 -5.17 -5.73 4.40
CA LYS A 45 -3.75 -5.94 4.07
C LYS A 45 -3.37 -5.27 2.75
N THR A 46 -4.22 -5.34 1.74
CA THR A 46 -3.99 -4.65 0.46
C THR A 46 -3.96 -3.13 0.64
N ALA A 47 -4.93 -2.56 1.36
CA ALA A 47 -5.00 -1.12 1.61
C ALA A 47 -3.77 -0.62 2.36
N VAL A 48 -3.35 -1.32 3.42
CA VAL A 48 -2.13 -1.01 4.17
C VAL A 48 -0.90 -1.09 3.26
N ALA A 49 -0.77 -2.13 2.44
CA ALA A 49 0.35 -2.25 1.50
C ALA A 49 0.39 -1.09 0.49
N ILE A 50 -0.76 -0.68 -0.04
CA ILE A 50 -0.86 0.48 -0.94
C ILE A 50 -0.47 1.76 -0.20
N ASP A 51 -1.02 2.00 0.99
CA ASP A 51 -0.69 3.19 1.79
C ASP A 51 0.81 3.25 2.10
N GLN A 52 1.41 2.11 2.41
CA GLN A 52 2.85 1.99 2.64
C GLN A 52 3.69 2.31 1.40
N LEU A 53 3.26 1.85 0.23
CA LEU A 53 3.92 2.12 -1.05
C LEU A 53 3.76 3.60 -1.48
N LEU A 54 2.58 4.19 -1.28
CA LEU A 54 2.26 5.57 -1.70
C LEU A 54 2.85 6.63 -0.78
N ASN A 55 2.88 6.38 0.53
CA ASN A 55 3.48 7.30 1.50
C ASN A 55 5.00 7.22 1.52
N GLU A 56 5.62 6.62 0.50
CA GLU A 56 7.06 6.43 0.38
C GLU A 56 7.65 5.89 1.69
N LEU A 57 7.14 4.75 2.18
CA LEU A 57 7.81 4.07 3.28
C LEU A 57 9.31 4.02 2.97
N TYR A 58 10.10 4.31 4.00
CA TYR A 58 11.53 4.62 4.01
C TYR A 58 12.41 3.89 3.00
N VAL A 59 12.08 2.64 2.67
CA VAL A 59 12.68 1.83 1.61
C VAL A 59 12.74 2.54 0.24
N PHE A 60 11.75 3.39 -0.06
CA PHE A 60 11.59 4.08 -1.35
C PHE A 60 11.63 5.61 -1.24
N LYS A 61 12.09 6.18 -0.10
CA LYS A 61 12.18 7.64 0.11
C LYS A 61 12.84 8.32 -1.09
N GLY A 62 12.15 9.27 -1.71
CA GLY A 62 12.63 10.01 -2.88
C GLY A 62 12.44 9.30 -4.23
N PHE A 63 11.76 8.15 -4.27
CA PHE A 63 11.43 7.43 -5.50
C PHE A 63 9.96 7.66 -5.92
N GLU A 64 9.75 8.69 -6.72
CA GLU A 64 8.45 9.06 -7.29
C GLU A 64 7.86 8.01 -8.26
N GLY A 65 8.65 7.00 -8.67
CA GLY A 65 8.19 6.00 -9.64
C GLY A 65 7.04 5.12 -9.12
N ILE A 66 6.94 4.88 -7.81
CA ILE A 66 5.85 4.06 -7.24
C ILE A 66 4.50 4.78 -7.32
N LYS A 67 4.47 6.10 -7.06
CA LYS A 67 3.25 6.90 -7.20
C LYS A 67 2.71 6.92 -8.62
N LYS A 68 3.54 6.59 -9.61
CA LYS A 68 3.15 6.44 -11.02
C LYS A 68 2.64 5.05 -11.36
N LEU A 69 2.80 4.06 -10.49
CA LEU A 69 2.36 2.68 -10.73
C LEU A 69 1.01 2.36 -10.09
N ILE A 70 0.67 3.04 -8.99
CA ILE A 70 -0.59 2.84 -8.26
C ILE A 70 -1.36 4.16 -8.27
N THR A 71 -2.29 4.28 -9.21
CA THR A 71 -3.18 5.46 -9.36
C THR A 71 -4.61 4.99 -9.63
N PRO A 72 -5.63 5.84 -9.44
CA PRO A 72 -6.99 5.52 -9.84
C PRO A 72 -7.12 5.10 -11.31
N GLU A 73 -6.30 5.67 -12.19
CA GLU A 73 -6.36 5.44 -13.64
C GLU A 73 -5.66 4.14 -14.06
N LEU A 74 -4.51 3.84 -13.46
CA LEU A 74 -3.69 2.68 -13.82
C LEU A 74 -4.08 1.42 -13.05
N THR A 75 -4.53 1.59 -11.80
CA THR A 75 -4.89 0.49 -10.89
C THR A 75 -6.25 0.76 -10.25
N PRO A 76 -7.32 0.89 -11.05
CA PRO A 76 -8.64 1.29 -10.56
C PRO A 76 -9.23 0.32 -9.54
N ASN A 77 -8.96 -0.98 -9.67
CA ASN A 77 -9.55 -1.97 -8.78
C ASN A 77 -8.87 -2.01 -7.41
N LEU A 78 -7.54 -1.96 -7.39
CA LEU A 78 -6.75 -1.80 -6.17
C LEU A 78 -7.06 -0.48 -5.47
N TRP A 79 -7.25 0.59 -6.24
CA TRP A 79 -7.65 1.88 -5.70
C TRP A 79 -9.00 1.78 -4.99
N LYS A 80 -9.98 1.11 -5.61
CA LYS A 80 -11.30 0.88 -5.01
C LYS A 80 -11.24 0.02 -3.74
N VAL A 81 -10.37 -1.00 -3.70
CA VAL A 81 -10.12 -1.77 -2.45
C VAL A 81 -9.67 -0.83 -1.32
N ARG A 82 -8.69 0.03 -1.61
CA ARG A 82 -8.19 1.01 -0.65
C ARG A 82 -9.31 1.94 -0.17
N GLU A 83 -10.11 2.49 -1.07
CA GLU A 83 -11.23 3.37 -0.71
C GLU A 83 -12.28 2.67 0.16
N ASN A 84 -12.64 1.43 -0.17
CA ASN A 84 -13.59 0.64 0.61
C ASN A 84 -13.14 0.43 2.06
N VAL A 85 -11.82 0.27 2.28
CA VAL A 85 -11.24 0.15 3.63
C VAL A 85 -11.23 1.50 4.35
N LEU A 86 -10.79 2.57 3.68
CA LEU A 86 -10.72 3.92 4.26
C LEU A 86 -12.08 4.48 4.70
N GLN A 87 -13.16 4.03 4.05
CA GLN A 87 -14.52 4.40 4.44
C GLN A 87 -15.02 3.67 5.70
N LYS A 88 -14.33 2.64 6.21
CA LYS A 88 -14.75 1.94 7.42
C LYS A 88 -14.42 2.76 8.66
N LYS A 89 -15.46 3.09 9.44
CA LYS A 89 -15.31 3.81 10.72
C LYS A 89 -14.27 3.17 11.64
N SER A 90 -14.29 1.85 11.80
CA SER A 90 -13.33 1.14 12.66
C SER A 90 -11.88 1.29 12.19
N TYR A 91 -11.63 1.32 10.88
CA TYR A 91 -10.30 1.54 10.33
C TYR A 91 -9.85 2.98 10.58
N LYS A 92 -10.74 3.95 10.32
CA LYS A 92 -10.49 5.36 10.60
C LYS A 92 -10.18 5.60 12.09
N ASP A 93 -11.03 5.10 12.99
CA ASP A 93 -10.85 5.18 14.43
C ASP A 93 -9.50 4.59 14.86
N TRP A 94 -9.08 3.47 14.26
CA TRP A 94 -7.77 2.87 14.50
C TRP A 94 -6.63 3.77 14.06
N THR A 95 -6.68 4.31 12.83
CA THR A 95 -5.63 5.18 12.30
C THR A 95 -5.53 6.52 13.03
N GLU A 96 -6.60 6.96 13.70
CA GLU A 96 -6.63 8.16 14.53
C GLU A 96 -6.23 7.88 16.00
N SER A 97 -6.05 6.61 16.37
CA SER A 97 -5.71 6.23 17.75
C SER A 97 -4.27 6.60 18.11
N ALA A 98 -4.04 6.90 19.39
CA ALA A 98 -2.70 7.19 19.91
C ALA A 98 -1.71 6.03 19.68
N VAL A 99 -2.17 4.79 19.83
CA VAL A 99 -1.35 3.58 19.62
C VAL A 99 -0.87 3.51 18.17
N PHE A 100 -1.74 3.81 17.20
CA PHE A 100 -1.33 3.81 15.80
C PHE A 100 -0.30 4.91 15.52
N GLN A 101 -0.47 6.11 16.09
CA GLN A 101 0.50 7.19 15.91
C GLN A 101 1.85 6.83 16.52
N GLU A 102 1.88 6.25 17.73
CA GLU A 102 3.12 5.77 18.35
C GLU A 102 3.85 4.74 17.49
N LEU A 103 3.13 3.76 16.93
CA LEU A 103 3.71 2.76 16.03
C LEU A 103 4.24 3.39 14.73
N LYS A 104 3.51 4.35 14.17
CA LYS A 104 3.90 5.08 12.97
C LYS A 104 5.16 5.90 13.21
N ASP A 105 5.23 6.61 14.34
CA ASP A 105 6.36 7.46 14.71
C ASP A 105 7.59 6.62 15.03
N GLY A 106 7.45 5.53 15.80
CA GLY A 106 8.56 4.62 16.07
C GLY A 106 9.11 3.92 14.81
N THR A 107 8.22 3.56 13.88
CA THR A 107 8.65 3.06 12.56
C THR A 107 9.40 4.14 11.80
N THR A 108 8.97 5.40 11.92
CA THR A 108 9.58 6.54 11.25
C THR A 108 11.01 6.78 11.71
N GLU A 109 11.20 6.82 13.03
CA GLU A 109 12.50 7.03 13.65
C GLU A 109 13.50 5.93 13.29
N LEU A 110 13.07 4.66 13.34
CA LEU A 110 13.94 3.51 13.04
C LEU A 110 14.62 3.67 11.67
N PHE A 111 13.84 4.06 10.67
CA PHE A 111 14.35 4.13 9.32
C PHE A 111 15.03 5.47 9.00
N ASP A 112 14.64 6.60 9.61
CA ASP A 112 15.40 7.85 9.44
C ASP A 112 16.83 7.73 10.02
N ILE A 113 17.02 6.97 11.10
CA ILE A 113 18.35 6.67 11.68
C ILE A 113 19.20 5.87 10.68
N GLU A 114 18.67 4.80 10.08
CA GLU A 114 19.42 3.96 9.15
C GLU A 114 19.85 4.68 7.87
N TYR A 115 19.06 5.64 7.38
CA TYR A 115 19.40 6.41 6.18
C TYR A 115 20.38 7.57 6.44
N SER A 116 20.57 7.99 7.70
CA SER A 116 21.58 9.01 8.07
C SER A 116 23.01 8.45 8.17
N GLN A 117 23.15 7.11 8.18
CA GLN A 117 24.44 6.42 8.33
C GLN A 117 25.01 5.85 7.01
N GLN A 118 24.35 6.11 5.88
CA GLN A 118 24.79 5.72 4.52
C GLN A 118 25.17 6.94 3.69
#